data_AF-A0A6L2Q300-F1
#
_entry.id   AF-A0A6L2Q300-F1
#
_cell.length_a   1.000
_cell.length_b   1.000
_cell.length_c   1.000
_cell.angle_alpha   90.00
_cell.angle_beta   90.00
_cell.angle_gamma   90.00
#
_symmetry.space_group_name_H-M   'P 1'
#
loop_
_entity.id
_entity.type
_entity.pdbx_description
1 polymer ?
#
loop_
_entity_poly.entity_id
_entity_poly.type
_entity_poly.pdbx_seq_one_letter_code
_entity_poly.pdbx_strand_id
1 'polypeptide(L)'
;VWLHLDKNTILTMANHVIPKSHRIGVTHSDHRTWYLHVRDVRETDRGWYMCQINTDPPKSQVGHLELMVPPDILDYPSSTDMVVREGTNVTLRCTAKRSPQPKVTWRREGGKSIPVGRGQDGRKFECIQNIALC
;
A
#
# COMPACT_ATOMS: atom_id res chain seq x y z
N VAL A 1 -23.38 11.62 -8.08
CA VAL A 1 -22.91 10.50 -8.93
C VAL A 1 -21.51 10.16 -8.49
N TRP A 2 -21.18 8.88 -8.34
CA TRP A 2 -19.83 8.42 -8.05
C TRP A 2 -19.24 7.70 -9.26
N LEU A 3 -17.99 8.00 -9.60
CA LEU A 3 -17.26 7.43 -10.73
C LEU A 3 -15.86 6.99 -10.30
N HIS A 4 -15.32 5.98 -10.99
CA HIS A 4 -13.90 5.61 -10.93
C HIS A 4 -13.24 6.07 -12.24
N LEU A 5 -12.33 7.04 -12.14
CA LEU A 5 -11.78 7.76 -13.29
C LEU A 5 -10.89 6.86 -14.15
N ASP A 6 -9.93 6.15 -13.54
CA ASP A 6 -8.96 5.31 -14.28
C ASP A 6 -9.61 4.15 -15.07
N LYS A 7 -10.87 3.84 -14.75
CA LYS A 7 -11.68 2.81 -15.44
C LYS A 7 -12.80 3.40 -16.29
N ASN A 8 -13.02 4.72 -16.25
CA ASN A 8 -14.18 5.41 -16.82
C ASN A 8 -15.54 4.75 -16.48
N THR A 9 -15.69 4.22 -15.25
CA THR A 9 -16.90 3.51 -14.82
C THR A 9 -17.72 4.32 -13.82
N ILE A 10 -19.03 4.41 -14.05
CA ILE A 10 -19.98 4.96 -13.07
C ILE A 10 -20.26 3.90 -12.01
N LEU A 11 -20.07 4.25 -10.75
CA LEU A 11 -20.27 3.37 -9.60
C LEU A 11 -21.68 3.51 -9.03
N THR A 12 -22.14 4.75 -8.83
CA THR A 12 -23.50 5.01 -8.31
C THR A 12 -24.15 6.27 -8.91
N MET A 13 -25.47 6.21 -9.11
CA MET A 13 -26.33 7.35 -9.40
C MET A 13 -27.31 7.55 -8.24
N ALA A 14 -27.15 8.66 -7.51
CA ALA A 14 -27.76 8.87 -6.20
C ALA A 14 -27.57 7.63 -5.29
N ASN A 15 -28.67 7.04 -4.80
CA ASN A 15 -28.66 5.85 -3.93
C ASN A 15 -28.49 4.52 -4.71
N HIS A 16 -28.52 4.52 -6.05
CA HIS A 16 -28.46 3.29 -6.85
C HIS A 16 -27.03 2.94 -7.25
N VAL A 17 -26.58 1.74 -6.84
CA VAL A 17 -25.30 1.14 -7.27
C VAL A 17 -25.48 0.48 -8.64
N ILE A 18 -24.53 0.70 -9.56
CA ILE A 18 -24.62 0.22 -10.95
C ILE A 18 -23.81 -1.08 -11.18
N PRO A 19 -22.56 -1.23 -10.69
CA PRO A 19 -21.83 -2.48 -10.84
C PRO A 19 -22.52 -3.63 -10.10
N LYS A 20 -22.50 -4.84 -10.68
CA LYS A 20 -22.93 -6.10 -10.01
C LYS A 20 -22.04 -6.51 -8.81
N SER A 21 -21.21 -5.61 -8.28
CA SER A 21 -20.30 -5.87 -7.18
C SER A 21 -20.98 -5.53 -5.86
N HIS A 22 -21.37 -6.54 -5.09
CA HIS A 22 -21.93 -6.41 -3.73
C HIS A 22 -21.02 -5.67 -2.73
N ARG A 23 -19.77 -5.34 -3.13
CA ARG A 23 -18.80 -4.58 -2.35
C ARG A 23 -19.02 -3.07 -2.38
N ILE A 24 -19.72 -2.54 -3.40
CA ILE A 24 -19.98 -1.11 -3.53
C ILE A 24 -21.30 -0.78 -2.84
N GLY A 25 -21.28 0.23 -1.98
CA GLY A 25 -22.47 0.80 -1.33
C GLY A 25 -22.41 2.32 -1.29
N VAL A 26 -23.53 2.96 -0.99
CA VAL A 26 -23.62 4.42 -0.81
C VAL A 26 -24.55 4.75 0.35
N THR A 27 -24.17 5.73 1.17
CA THR A 27 -25.04 6.34 2.18
C THR A 27 -24.97 7.86 2.10
N HIS A 28 -25.90 8.56 2.74
CA HIS A 28 -25.87 10.01 2.85
C HIS A 28 -26.34 10.47 4.25
N SER A 29 -25.86 11.63 4.69
CA SER A 29 -26.36 12.33 5.89
C SER A 29 -27.03 13.63 5.47
N ASP A 30 -28.28 13.82 5.88
CA ASP A 30 -29.01 15.10 5.85
C ASP A 30 -28.96 15.84 4.51
N HIS A 31 -28.92 15.07 3.43
CA HIS A 31 -28.70 15.47 2.03
C HIS A 31 -27.41 16.26 1.72
N ARG A 32 -26.57 16.57 2.73
CA ARG A 32 -25.34 17.38 2.59
C ARG A 32 -24.12 16.54 2.20
N THR A 33 -23.93 15.40 2.84
CA THR A 33 -22.73 14.57 2.65
C THR A 33 -23.11 13.20 2.11
N TRP A 34 -22.42 12.78 1.05
CA TRP A 34 -22.57 11.46 0.42
C TRP A 34 -21.30 10.66 0.64
N TYR A 35 -21.45 9.39 1.03
CA TYR A 35 -20.34 8.49 1.34
C TYR A 35 -20.38 7.30 0.39
N LEU A 36 -19.31 7.11 -0.39
CA LEU A 36 -19.06 5.88 -1.14
C LEU A 36 -18.40 4.85 -0.22
N HIS A 37 -18.97 3.65 -0.15
CA HIS A 37 -18.44 2.54 0.61
C HIS A 37 -17.87 1.49 -0.33
N VAL A 38 -16.63 1.08 -0.10
CA VAL A 38 -15.98 -0.04 -0.79
C VAL A 38 -15.60 -1.08 0.25
N ARG A 39 -16.27 -2.23 0.24
CA ARG A 39 -15.99 -3.38 1.12
C ARG A 39 -14.95 -4.30 0.49
N ASP A 40 -14.26 -5.09 1.31
CA ASP A 40 -13.25 -6.08 0.92
C ASP A 40 -12.30 -5.54 -0.15
N VAL A 41 -11.69 -4.38 0.15
CA VAL A 41 -10.93 -3.57 -0.81
C VAL A 41 -9.73 -4.36 -1.34
N ARG A 42 -9.53 -4.34 -2.66
CA ARG A 42 -8.50 -5.09 -3.37
C ARG A 42 -7.56 -4.15 -4.09
N GLU A 43 -6.36 -4.61 -4.42
CA GLU A 43 -5.39 -3.85 -5.24
C GLU A 43 -5.98 -3.29 -6.54
N THR A 44 -6.94 -4.01 -7.13
CA THR A 44 -7.69 -3.55 -8.31
C THR A 44 -8.57 -2.33 -8.08
N ASP A 45 -8.87 -1.96 -6.84
CA ASP A 45 -9.69 -0.80 -6.44
C ASP A 45 -8.83 0.42 -6.09
N ARG A 46 -7.49 0.31 -6.12
CA ARG A 46 -6.60 1.48 -6.03
C ARG A 46 -6.86 2.41 -7.22
N GLY A 47 -6.89 3.72 -6.98
CA GLY A 47 -6.98 4.72 -8.05
C GLY A 47 -7.82 5.95 -7.71
N TRP A 48 -8.16 6.72 -8.74
CA TRP A 48 -8.89 7.98 -8.64
C TRP A 48 -10.41 7.79 -8.72
N TYR A 49 -11.10 8.38 -7.75
CA TYR A 49 -12.55 8.40 -7.60
C TYR A 49 -13.06 9.83 -7.68
N MET A 50 -14.22 10.02 -8.31
CA MET A 50 -14.87 11.33 -8.44
C MET A 50 -16.30 11.27 -7.90
N CYS A 51 -16.63 12.23 -7.03
CA CYS A 51 -18.01 12.60 -6.73
C CYS A 51 -18.40 13.78 -7.63
N GLN A 52 -19.51 13.66 -8.35
CA GLN A 52 -20.07 14.71 -9.20
C GLN A 52 -21.53 15.00 -8.83
N ILE A 53 -21.89 16.27 -8.77
CA ILE A 53 -23.24 16.78 -8.55
C ILE A 53 -23.72 17.46 -9.85
N ASN A 54 -24.94 17.15 -10.26
CA ASN A 54 -25.54 17.69 -11.49
C ASN A 54 -26.10 19.10 -11.24
N THR A 55 -25.21 20.05 -10.98
CA THR A 55 -25.49 21.49 -11.04
C THR A 55 -25.17 22.03 -12.43
N ASP A 56 -25.55 23.28 -12.71
CA ASP A 56 -25.03 24.04 -13.85
C ASP A 56 -24.22 25.25 -13.34
N PRO A 57 -22.91 25.36 -13.65
CA PRO A 57 -22.06 24.31 -14.21
C PRO A 57 -21.92 23.11 -13.25
N PRO A 58 -21.55 21.91 -13.74
CA PRO A 58 -21.41 20.71 -12.91
C PRO A 58 -20.28 20.86 -11.90
N LYS A 59 -20.55 20.51 -10.65
CA LYS A 59 -19.55 20.53 -9.56
C LYS A 59 -19.05 19.12 -9.28
N SER A 60 -17.74 18.96 -9.19
CA SER A 60 -17.10 17.69 -8.86
C SER A 60 -15.98 17.85 -7.84
N GLN A 61 -15.69 16.75 -7.14
CA GLN A 61 -14.54 16.60 -6.25
C GLN A 61 -13.90 15.25 -6.52
N VAL A 62 -12.57 15.23 -6.56
CA VAL A 62 -11.75 14.05 -6.88
C VAL A 62 -10.90 13.67 -5.67
N GLY A 63 -10.71 12.37 -5.44
CA GLY A 63 -9.83 11.83 -4.40
C GLY A 63 -9.18 10.52 -4.85
N HIS A 64 -8.02 10.21 -4.29
CA HIS A 64 -7.27 8.98 -4.59
C HIS A 64 -7.44 7.95 -3.46
N LEU A 65 -7.82 6.72 -3.81
CA LEU A 65 -7.84 5.58 -2.92
C LEU A 65 -6.49 4.87 -3.02
N GLU A 66 -5.63 5.08 -2.02
CA GLU A 66 -4.40 4.30 -1.82
C GLU A 66 -4.63 3.18 -0.80
N LEU A 67 -4.03 2.01 -1.04
CA LEU A 67 -4.14 0.87 -0.14
C LEU A 67 -2.90 0.72 0.72
N MET A 68 -3.11 0.70 2.03
CA MET A 68 -2.07 0.43 3.01
C MET A 68 -2.03 -1.08 3.29
N VAL A 69 -0.87 -1.69 3.05
CA VAL A 69 -0.59 -3.10 3.33
C VAL A 69 0.56 -3.13 4.35
N PRO A 70 0.40 -3.80 5.51
CA PRO A 70 1.45 -3.85 6.52
C PRO A 70 2.75 -4.45 5.97
N PRO A 71 3.91 -4.15 6.59
CA PRO A 71 5.16 -4.81 6.22
C PRO A 71 5.03 -6.32 6.45
N ASP A 72 5.35 -7.09 5.42
CA ASP A 72 5.49 -8.54 5.46
C ASP A 72 6.87 -8.90 4.91
N ILE A 73 7.60 -9.82 5.56
CA ILE A 73 8.94 -10.22 5.15
C ILE A 73 8.81 -11.53 4.36
N LEU A 74 9.13 -11.49 3.07
CA LEU A 74 9.05 -12.68 2.22
C LEU A 74 10.25 -13.60 2.49
N ASP A 75 10.00 -14.86 2.83
CA ASP A 75 11.06 -15.86 3.03
C ASP A 75 11.99 -15.93 1.81
N TYR A 76 11.39 -15.96 0.62
CA TYR A 76 12.09 -15.88 -0.66
C TYR A 76 11.75 -14.58 -1.40
N PRO A 77 12.73 -13.85 -1.97
CA PRO A 77 14.17 -14.10 -1.97
C PRO A 77 14.86 -13.29 -0.84
N SER A 78 14.59 -13.61 0.43
CA SER A 78 15.42 -13.13 1.55
C SER A 78 16.52 -14.14 1.86
N SER A 79 17.55 -13.73 2.59
CA SER A 79 18.56 -14.63 3.14
C SER A 79 18.02 -15.32 4.39
N THR A 80 18.05 -16.64 4.40
CA THR A 80 17.99 -17.47 5.61
C THR A 80 19.33 -17.41 6.36
N ASP A 81 19.52 -18.28 7.36
CA ASP A 81 20.84 -18.49 7.97
C ASP A 81 21.90 -18.81 6.90
N MET A 82 23.08 -18.18 7.03
CA MET A 82 24.20 -18.32 6.10
C MET A 82 25.49 -18.65 6.85
N VAL A 83 26.14 -19.74 6.46
CA VAL A 83 27.49 -20.11 6.94
C VAL A 83 28.50 -19.72 5.87
N VAL A 84 29.48 -18.89 6.24
CA VAL A 84 30.55 -18.40 5.34
C VAL A 84 31.91 -18.57 5.99
N ARG A 85 32.97 -18.67 5.17
CA ARG A 85 34.35 -18.78 5.65
C ARG A 85 34.89 -17.39 5.99
N GLU A 86 35.77 -17.33 7.00
CA GLU A 86 36.48 -16.09 7.32
C GLU A 86 37.27 -15.58 6.09
N GLY A 87 37.31 -14.26 5.91
CA GLY A 87 37.90 -13.62 4.73
C GLY A 87 37.08 -13.71 3.44
N THR A 88 35.92 -14.37 3.43
CA THR A 88 35.02 -14.41 2.25
C THR A 88 33.90 -13.37 2.34
N ASN A 89 33.50 -12.81 1.20
CA ASN A 89 32.42 -11.83 1.12
C ASN A 89 31.04 -12.49 1.28
N VAL A 90 30.13 -11.83 1.99
CA VAL A 90 28.73 -12.26 2.18
C VAL A 90 27.77 -11.10 1.92
N THR A 91 26.64 -11.40 1.28
CA THR A 91 25.57 -10.44 1.00
C THR A 91 24.28 -10.96 1.61
N LEU A 92 23.74 -10.26 2.61
CA LEU A 92 22.42 -10.55 3.14
C LEU A 92 21.36 -9.81 2.33
N ARG A 93 20.26 -10.50 2.01
CA ARG A 93 19.12 -9.93 1.30
C ARG A 93 17.88 -9.97 2.20
N CYS A 94 17.07 -8.93 2.13
CA CYS A 94 15.68 -9.00 2.60
C CYS A 94 14.77 -8.39 1.55
N THR A 95 13.66 -9.07 1.29
CA THR A 95 12.60 -8.59 0.41
C THR A 95 11.32 -8.45 1.23
N ALA A 96 10.98 -7.23 1.63
CA ALA A 96 9.76 -6.95 2.38
C ALA A 96 8.68 -6.36 1.47
N LYS A 97 7.48 -6.93 1.53
CA LYS A 97 6.27 -6.43 0.85
C LYS A 97 5.56 -5.44 1.77
N ARG A 98 5.40 -4.19 1.33
CA ARG A 98 4.58 -3.16 1.99
C ARG A 98 4.03 -2.21 0.91
N SER A 99 2.84 -1.67 1.14
CA SER A 99 2.30 -0.53 0.40
C SER A 99 1.95 0.56 1.42
N PRO A 100 2.54 1.78 1.37
CA PRO A 100 3.65 2.21 0.51
C PRO A 100 4.98 1.49 0.84
N GLN A 101 5.99 1.64 -0.02
CA GLN A 101 7.24 0.87 0.03
C GLN A 101 8.05 1.12 1.33
N PRO A 102 8.65 0.10 1.97
CA PRO A 102 9.25 0.26 3.29
C PRO A 102 10.70 0.77 3.19
N LYS A 103 11.07 1.72 4.06
CA LYS A 103 12.48 1.92 4.41
C LYS A 103 12.93 0.72 5.25
N VAL A 104 13.47 -0.30 4.59
CA VAL A 104 14.10 -1.40 5.31
C VAL A 104 15.33 -0.85 6.05
N THR A 105 15.49 -1.22 7.32
CA THR A 105 16.54 -0.72 8.21
C THR A 105 17.19 -1.85 8.99
N TRP A 106 18.45 -1.63 9.30
CA TRP A 106 19.46 -2.67 9.26
C TRP A 106 20.34 -2.59 10.51
N ARG A 107 20.34 -3.64 11.35
CA ARG A 107 21.04 -3.73 12.65
C ARG A 107 21.70 -5.11 12.85
N ARG A 108 22.31 -5.32 14.02
CA ARG A 108 22.75 -6.62 14.53
C ARG A 108 22.26 -6.80 15.96
N GLU A 109 21.96 -8.03 16.37
CA GLU A 109 21.59 -8.37 17.74
C GLU A 109 22.58 -7.80 18.77
N GLY A 110 22.04 -7.29 19.89
CA GLY A 110 22.81 -6.62 20.93
C GLY A 110 23.41 -5.27 20.51
N GLY A 111 22.99 -4.68 19.38
CA GLY A 111 23.43 -3.36 18.92
C GLY A 111 24.88 -3.30 18.44
N LYS A 112 25.53 -4.45 18.23
CA LYS A 112 26.93 -4.56 17.81
C LYS A 112 27.12 -4.00 16.39
N SER A 113 28.32 -3.50 16.10
CA SER A 113 28.65 -3.04 14.75
C SER A 113 28.68 -4.19 13.74
N ILE A 114 28.45 -3.83 12.47
CA ILE A 114 28.52 -4.73 11.31
C ILE A 114 29.75 -4.33 10.50
N PRO A 115 30.74 -5.21 10.31
CA PRO A 115 31.94 -4.91 9.53
C PRO A 115 31.61 -4.92 8.03
N VAL A 116 31.27 -3.75 7.49
CA VAL A 116 31.06 -3.58 6.04
C VAL A 116 32.41 -3.36 5.36
N GLY A 117 32.76 -4.24 4.41
CA GLY A 117 33.98 -4.12 3.61
C GLY A 117 33.99 -2.82 2.79
N ARG A 118 35.16 -2.21 2.61
CA ARG A 118 35.33 -0.99 1.79
C ARG A 118 35.30 -1.31 0.29
N GLY A 119 34.12 -1.68 -0.23
CA GLY A 119 33.91 -1.92 -1.65
C GLY A 119 32.44 -2.18 -2.00
N GLN A 120 31.94 -1.41 -2.98
CA GLN A 120 30.60 -1.49 -3.59
C GLN A 120 29.41 -1.04 -2.71
N ASP A 121 28.37 -0.52 -3.38
CA ASP A 121 27.22 0.16 -2.77
C ASP A 121 26.11 -0.83 -2.38
N GLY A 122 26.27 -1.46 -1.21
CA GLY A 122 25.44 -2.56 -0.72
C GLY A 122 24.85 -2.35 0.69
N ARG A 123 24.34 -1.16 1.01
CA ARG A 123 23.89 -0.78 2.38
C ARG A 123 22.64 -1.55 2.89
N LYS A 124 22.73 -2.83 3.30
CA LYS A 124 21.59 -3.68 3.76
C LYS A 124 21.94 -4.94 4.66
N PHE A 125 21.88 -4.88 6.01
CA PHE A 125 21.97 -6.04 6.98
C PHE A 125 21.47 -5.70 8.45
N GLU A 126 20.58 -6.29 9.28
CA GLU A 126 19.34 -7.14 9.37
C GLU A 126 18.03 -6.60 8.71
N CYS A 127 16.95 -7.38 8.65
CA CYS A 127 15.60 -6.89 8.30
C CYS A 127 14.65 -6.77 9.51
N ILE A 128 14.16 -5.56 9.83
CA ILE A 128 13.24 -5.33 10.96
C ILE A 128 11.83 -4.98 10.46
N GLN A 129 10.84 -5.78 10.86
CA GLN A 129 9.41 -5.50 10.67
C GLN A 129 8.94 -4.45 11.71
N ASN A 130 9.35 -3.19 11.53
CA ASN A 130 8.81 -2.09 12.34
C ASN A 130 7.32 -1.91 12.00
N ILE A 131 6.46 -2.51 12.83
CA ILE A 131 5.01 -2.31 12.86
C ILE A 131 4.76 -0.96 13.52
N ALA A 132 4.41 0.04 12.71
CA ALA A 132 3.74 1.24 13.19
C ALA A 132 2.24 0.95 13.20
N LEU A 133 1.70 0.61 14.38
CA LEU A 133 0.29 0.81 14.67
C LEU A 133 0.07 2.30 14.92
N CYS A 134 -0.98 2.86 14.32
CA CYS A 134 -1.61 4.10 14.78
C CYS A 134 -2.78 3.73 15.71
#